data_AF-A0A5E7V2C5-F1
#
_entry.id   AF-A0A5E7V2C5-F1
#
_cell.length_a   1.000
_cell.length_b   1.000
_cell.length_c   1.000
_cell.angle_alpha   90.00
_cell.angle_beta   90.00
_cell.angle_gamma   90.00
#
_symmetry.space_group_name_H-M   'P 1'
#
loop_
_entity.id
_entity.type
_entity.pdbx_description
1 polymer ?
#
loop_
_entity_poly.entity_id
_entity_poly.type
_entity_poly.pdbx_seq_one_letter_code
_entity_poly.pdbx_strand_id
1 'polypeptide(L)'
;MTFSISIRKISIRALGIFIIFPATVAHVFVSLLGLAKLHSFIFIEHDTPSYIVMMHLQLAVYLALGWVGVITGLKLYYHFLRSNASPGWSGFAWPGLLCGTVACVGLICASGGSLTSRIFTMGWPLVGAAVLGWLLLNADNANKADSH
;
A
#
# COMPACT_ATOMS: atom_id res chain seq x y z
N MET A 1 27.71 14.31 13.17
CA MET A 1 26.67 13.27 13.30
C MET A 1 25.22 13.81 13.36
N THR A 2 24.99 15.09 13.68
CA THR A 2 23.65 15.71 13.82
C THR A 2 22.90 15.93 12.50
N PHE A 3 23.59 16.20 11.38
CA PHE A 3 22.95 16.43 10.08
C PHE A 3 22.25 15.20 9.49
N SER A 4 22.87 14.02 9.61
CA SER A 4 22.32 12.76 9.07
C SER A 4 20.99 12.36 9.73
N ILE A 5 20.87 12.57 11.05
CA ILE A 5 19.66 12.28 11.82
C ILE A 5 18.52 13.24 11.43
N SER A 6 18.83 14.51 11.17
CA SER A 6 17.85 15.50 10.71
C SER A 6 17.32 15.19 9.32
N ILE A 7 18.20 14.89 8.37
CA ILE A 7 17.82 14.58 6.98
C ILE A 7 16.89 13.37 6.94
N ARG A 8 17.24 12.29 7.66
CA ARG A 8 16.40 11.09 7.70
C ARG A 8 15.02 11.35 8.28
N LYS A 9 14.92 12.11 9.38
CA LYS A 9 13.61 12.47 9.97
C LYS A 9 12.76 13.29 8.99
N ILE A 10 13.39 14.19 8.25
CA ILE A 10 12.72 14.98 7.20
C ILE A 10 12.25 14.07 6.06
N SER A 11 13.10 13.15 5.58
CA SER A 11 12.75 12.19 4.52
C SER A 11 11.59 11.27 4.92
N ILE A 12 11.58 10.76 6.15
CA ILE A 12 10.47 9.93 6.64
C ILE A 12 9.19 10.77 6.73
N ARG A 13 9.24 12.00 7.25
CA ARG A 13 8.05 12.88 7.27
C ARG A 13 7.55 13.21 5.86
N ALA A 14 8.45 13.44 4.91
CA ALA A 14 8.10 13.64 3.51
C ALA A 14 7.42 12.38 2.92
N LEU A 15 7.93 11.18 3.20
CA LEU A 15 7.28 9.91 2.83
C LEU A 15 5.84 9.84 3.37
N GLY A 16 5.64 10.26 4.61
CA GLY A 16 4.33 10.35 5.25
C GLY A 16 3.36 11.25 4.50
N ILE A 17 3.79 12.49 4.23
CA ILE A 17 2.93 13.54 3.64
C ILE A 17 2.69 13.31 2.15
N PHE A 18 3.71 12.91 1.40
CA PHE A 18 3.64 12.84 -0.05
C PHE A 18 3.24 11.46 -0.58
N ILE A 19 3.46 10.39 0.19
CA ILE A 19 3.17 9.02 -0.28
C ILE A 19 2.12 8.35 0.57
N ILE A 20 2.36 8.20 1.88
CA ILE A 20 1.47 7.42 2.77
C ILE A 20 0.09 8.08 2.84
N PHE A 21 0.02 9.40 3.09
CA PHE A 21 -1.24 10.12 3.27
C PHE A 21 -2.10 10.17 2.00
N PRO A 22 -1.58 10.53 0.81
CA PRO A 22 -2.39 10.50 -0.40
C PRO A 22 -2.82 9.08 -0.78
N ALA A 23 -1.94 8.09 -0.57
CA ALA A 23 -2.28 6.69 -0.84
C ALA A 23 -3.39 6.18 0.09
N THR A 24 -3.35 6.51 1.38
CA THR A 24 -4.42 6.11 2.33
C THR A 24 -5.74 6.79 2.01
N VAL A 25 -5.73 8.09 1.72
CA VAL A 25 -6.94 8.85 1.34
C VAL A 25 -7.54 8.30 0.05
N ALA A 26 -6.71 8.07 -0.97
CA ALA A 26 -7.15 7.47 -2.23
C ALA A 26 -7.74 6.07 -1.99
N HIS A 27 -7.10 5.24 -1.18
CA HIS A 27 -7.58 3.89 -0.89
C HIS A 27 -8.92 3.90 -0.14
N VAL A 28 -9.11 4.79 0.83
CA VAL A 28 -10.38 4.99 1.53
C VAL A 28 -11.47 5.43 0.55
N PHE A 29 -11.18 6.42 -0.29
CA PHE A 29 -12.13 6.92 -1.28
C PHE A 29 -12.56 5.84 -2.27
N VAL A 30 -11.59 5.09 -2.84
CA VAL A 30 -11.87 4.00 -3.77
C VAL A 30 -12.59 2.85 -3.09
N SER A 31 -12.31 2.57 -1.81
CA SER A 31 -13.04 1.57 -1.02
C SER A 31 -14.51 1.96 -0.83
N LEU A 32 -14.80 3.23 -0.56
CA LEU A 32 -16.18 3.73 -0.45
C LEU A 32 -16.93 3.62 -1.79
N LEU A 33 -16.27 3.96 -2.89
CA LEU A 33 -16.85 3.77 -4.23
C LEU A 33 -17.08 2.28 -4.55
N GLY A 34 -16.13 1.42 -4.21
CA GLY A 34 -16.26 -0.02 -4.37
C GLY A 34 -17.43 -0.60 -3.55
N LEU A 35 -17.60 -0.12 -2.32
CA LEU A 35 -18.71 -0.52 -1.46
C LEU A 35 -20.06 -0.02 -1.99
N ALA A 36 -20.13 1.23 -2.47
CA ALA A 36 -21.33 1.77 -3.09
C ALA A 36 -21.72 0.99 -4.36
N LYS A 37 -20.74 0.61 -5.19
CA LYS A 37 -20.92 -0.27 -6.35
C LYS A 37 -21.43 -1.65 -5.95
N LEU A 38 -20.84 -2.26 -4.93
CA LEU A 38 -21.26 -3.58 -4.42
C LEU A 38 -22.69 -3.54 -3.86
N HIS A 39 -23.04 -2.46 -3.15
CA HIS A 39 -24.40 -2.26 -2.64
C HIS A 39 -25.41 -2.11 -3.78
N SER A 40 -25.09 -1.30 -4.80
CA SER A 40 -25.92 -1.17 -6.00
C SER A 40 -26.16 -2.52 -6.68
N PHE A 41 -25.10 -3.34 -6.78
CA PHE A 41 -25.18 -4.67 -7.38
C PHE A 41 -26.12 -5.61 -6.61
N ILE A 42 -26.06 -5.63 -5.28
CA ILE A 42 -26.89 -6.53 -4.44
C ILE A 42 -28.39 -6.16 -4.51
N PHE A 43 -28.72 -4.86 -4.62
CA PHE A 43 -30.10 -4.39 -4.46
C PHE A 43 -30.83 -4.06 -5.77
N ILE A 44 -30.13 -3.81 -6.88
CA ILE A 44 -30.74 -3.21 -8.08
C ILE A 44 -30.69 -4.14 -9.31
N GLU A 45 -29.73 -5.07 -9.40
CA GLU A 45 -29.40 -5.74 -10.66
C GLU A 45 -29.64 -7.26 -10.59
N HIS A 46 -30.86 -7.69 -10.93
CA HIS A 46 -31.23 -9.12 -10.90
C HIS A 46 -30.79 -9.90 -12.16
N ASP A 47 -30.39 -9.20 -13.23
CA ASP A 47 -30.08 -9.77 -14.55
C ASP A 47 -28.62 -9.50 -15.00
N THR A 48 -27.70 -9.40 -14.04
CA THR A 48 -26.29 -9.11 -14.35
C THR A 48 -25.56 -10.33 -14.88
N PRO A 49 -24.93 -10.25 -16.08
CA PRO A 49 -24.18 -11.36 -16.64
C PRO A 49 -22.95 -11.72 -15.78
N SER A 50 -22.59 -13.01 -15.79
CA SER A 50 -21.57 -13.62 -14.89
C SER A 50 -20.18 -12.96 -14.97
N TYR A 51 -19.80 -12.40 -16.12
CA TYR A 51 -18.53 -11.68 -16.27
C TYR A 51 -18.48 -10.37 -15.47
N ILE A 52 -19.62 -9.71 -15.28
CA ILE A 52 -19.73 -8.49 -14.46
C ILE A 52 -19.56 -8.85 -12.99
N VAL A 53 -20.15 -9.94 -12.53
CA VAL A 53 -19.96 -10.46 -11.16
C VAL A 53 -18.49 -10.75 -10.90
N MET A 54 -17.81 -11.40 -11.84
CA MET A 54 -16.38 -11.72 -11.73
C MET A 54 -15.51 -10.46 -11.61
N MET A 55 -15.78 -9.41 -12.41
CA MET A 55 -15.06 -8.13 -12.30
C MET A 55 -15.25 -7.46 -10.94
N HIS A 56 -16.46 -7.48 -10.38
CA HIS A 56 -16.74 -6.90 -9.06
C HIS A 56 -16.05 -7.70 -7.94
N LEU A 57 -16.05 -9.02 -8.04
CA LEU A 57 -15.33 -9.90 -7.09
C LEU A 57 -13.82 -9.64 -7.15
N GLN A 58 -13.24 -9.54 -8.35
CA GLN A 58 -11.82 -9.20 -8.52
C GLN A 58 -11.50 -7.83 -7.92
N LEU A 59 -12.34 -6.82 -8.16
CA LEU A 59 -12.18 -5.49 -7.58
C LEU A 59 -12.21 -5.54 -6.04
N ALA A 60 -13.15 -6.30 -5.46
CA ALA A 60 -13.26 -6.50 -4.01
C ALA A 60 -12.01 -7.17 -3.42
N VAL A 61 -11.46 -8.18 -4.11
CA VAL A 61 -10.20 -8.84 -3.72
C VAL A 61 -9.04 -7.85 -3.75
N TYR A 62 -8.86 -7.08 -4.83
CA TYR A 62 -7.78 -6.08 -4.90
C TYR A 62 -7.93 -4.98 -3.85
N LEU A 63 -9.16 -4.56 -3.52
CA LEU A 63 -9.43 -3.62 -2.43
C LEU A 63 -9.03 -4.18 -1.07
N ALA A 64 -9.40 -5.44 -0.78
CA ALA A 64 -9.05 -6.12 0.46
C ALA A 64 -7.53 -6.29 0.60
N LEU A 65 -6.85 -6.73 -0.47
CA LEU A 65 -5.39 -6.83 -0.52
C LEU A 65 -4.73 -5.46 -0.34
N GLY A 66 -5.25 -4.42 -0.99
CA GLY A 66 -4.78 -3.05 -0.82
C GLY A 66 -4.88 -2.56 0.62
N TRP A 67 -5.94 -2.92 1.36
CA TRP A 67 -6.07 -2.58 2.78
C TRP A 67 -5.00 -3.21 3.65
N VAL A 68 -4.66 -4.48 3.41
CA VAL A 68 -3.55 -5.16 4.10
C VAL A 68 -2.24 -4.43 3.84
N GLY A 69 -2.00 -4.00 2.59
CA GLY A 69 -0.84 -3.20 2.21
C GLY A 69 -0.78 -1.84 2.91
N VAL A 70 -1.89 -1.11 2.92
CA VAL A 70 -2.00 0.21 3.57
C VAL A 70 -1.78 0.11 5.08
N ILE A 71 -2.42 -0.85 5.76
CA ILE A 71 -2.26 -1.05 7.21
C ILE A 71 -0.80 -1.39 7.53
N THR A 72 -0.20 -2.30 6.76
CA THR A 72 1.21 -2.67 6.92
C THR A 72 2.13 -1.47 6.70
N GLY A 73 1.88 -0.69 5.65
CA GLY A 73 2.63 0.50 5.31
C GLY A 73 2.56 1.57 6.41
N LEU A 74 1.37 1.83 6.93
CA LEU A 74 1.17 2.73 8.08
C LEU A 74 1.91 2.23 9.33
N LYS A 75 1.79 0.95 9.63
CA LYS A 75 2.44 0.34 10.79
C LYS A 75 3.97 0.44 10.69
N LEU A 76 4.53 0.21 9.50
CA LEU A 76 5.97 0.36 9.23
C LEU A 76 6.40 1.83 9.32
N TYR A 77 5.61 2.73 8.74
CA TYR A 77 5.86 4.17 8.81
C TYR A 77 5.91 4.68 10.26
N TYR A 78 4.90 4.35 11.08
CA TYR A 78 4.88 4.72 12.49
C TYR A 78 6.02 4.09 13.29
N HIS A 79 6.38 2.84 12.96
CA HIS A 79 7.54 2.19 13.57
C HIS A 79 8.82 2.92 13.24
N PHE A 80 9.10 3.21 11.96
CA PHE A 80 10.33 3.89 11.52
C PHE A 80 10.39 5.37 11.91
N LEU A 81 9.26 5.99 12.25
CA LEU A 81 9.23 7.30 12.90
C LEU A 81 9.79 7.26 14.33
N ARG A 82 9.63 6.13 15.03
CA ARG A 82 9.99 5.98 16.46
C ARG A 82 11.27 5.19 16.69
N SER A 83 11.57 4.21 15.84
CA SER A 83 12.68 3.28 16.01
C SER A 83 13.38 2.99 14.68
N ASN A 84 14.67 2.63 14.78
CA ASN A 84 15.49 2.24 13.65
C ASN A 84 15.70 0.73 13.56
N ALA A 85 15.39 0.03 14.65
CA ALA A 85 15.53 -1.41 14.71
C ALA A 85 14.47 -2.10 13.85
N SER A 86 14.75 -3.31 13.39
CA SER A 86 13.75 -4.10 12.70
C SER A 86 12.57 -4.39 13.64
N PRO A 87 11.31 -4.21 13.19
CA PRO A 87 10.16 -4.59 13.99
C PRO A 87 10.16 -6.11 14.21
N GLY A 88 9.80 -6.57 15.42
CA GLY A 88 9.66 -8.01 15.70
C GLY A 88 8.59 -8.73 14.85
N TRP A 89 7.82 -7.97 14.06
CA TRP A 89 6.84 -8.46 13.08
C TRP A 89 7.31 -8.26 11.63
N SER A 90 8.61 -8.08 11.37
CA SER A 90 9.18 -7.90 10.02
C SER A 90 8.83 -9.03 9.06
N GLY A 91 8.76 -10.27 9.55
CA GLY A 91 8.32 -11.44 8.77
C GLY A 91 6.88 -11.31 8.23
N PHE A 92 5.99 -10.63 8.96
CA PHE A 92 4.63 -10.34 8.50
C PHE A 92 4.54 -9.03 7.69
N ALA A 93 5.54 -8.16 7.79
CA ALA A 93 5.59 -6.91 7.05
C ALA A 93 5.81 -7.14 5.54
N TRP A 94 6.64 -8.12 5.19
CA TRP A 94 6.91 -8.50 3.80
C TRP A 94 5.67 -8.93 3.01
N PRO A 95 4.87 -9.93 3.46
CA PRO A 95 3.66 -10.32 2.76
C PRO A 95 2.66 -9.17 2.70
N GLY A 96 2.60 -8.29 3.71
CA GLY A 96 1.75 -7.10 3.68
C GLY A 96 2.17 -6.10 2.59
N LEU A 97 3.46 -5.81 2.44
CA LEU A 97 3.97 -4.95 1.36
C LEU A 97 3.76 -5.58 -0.03
N LEU A 98 4.02 -6.88 -0.17
CA LEU A 98 3.77 -7.62 -1.42
C LEU A 98 2.29 -7.61 -1.79
N CYS A 99 1.41 -7.82 -0.82
CA CYS A 99 -0.04 -7.77 -0.98
C CYS A 99 -0.50 -6.41 -1.52
N GLY A 100 -0.02 -5.30 -0.93
CA GLY A 100 -0.30 -3.95 -1.43
C GLY A 100 0.25 -3.70 -2.83
N THR A 101 1.43 -4.26 -3.14
CA THR A 101 2.06 -4.14 -4.47
C THR A 101 1.24 -4.89 -5.53
N VAL A 102 0.83 -6.12 -5.23
CA VAL A 102 -0.04 -6.93 -6.10
C VAL A 102 -1.37 -6.25 -6.33
N ALA A 103 -1.97 -5.64 -5.30
CA ALA A 103 -3.19 -4.86 -5.44
C ALA A 103 -2.99 -3.66 -6.39
N CYS A 104 -1.91 -2.91 -6.25
CA CYS A 104 -1.61 -1.77 -7.12
C CYS A 104 -1.39 -2.21 -8.58
N VAL A 105 -0.60 -3.27 -8.82
CA VAL A 105 -0.37 -3.82 -10.15
C VAL A 105 -1.67 -4.36 -10.75
N GLY A 106 -2.46 -5.09 -9.96
CA GLY A 106 -3.77 -5.60 -10.36
C GLY A 106 -4.72 -4.48 -10.79
N LEU A 107 -4.78 -3.38 -10.03
CA LEU A 107 -5.58 -2.20 -10.38
C LEU A 107 -5.05 -1.46 -11.61
N ILE A 108 -3.73 -1.39 -11.82
CA ILE A 108 -3.14 -0.82 -13.05
C ILE A 108 -3.56 -1.65 -14.26
N CYS A 109 -3.53 -2.98 -14.16
CA CYS A 109 -3.93 -3.88 -15.24
C CYS A 109 -5.45 -3.84 -15.49
N ALA A 110 -6.26 -3.76 -14.44
CA ALA A 110 -7.72 -3.85 -14.51
C ALA A 110 -8.43 -2.52 -14.80
N SER A 111 -7.81 -1.38 -14.50
CA SER A 111 -8.40 -0.06 -14.79
C SER A 111 -8.52 0.16 -16.30
N GLY A 112 -9.48 0.98 -16.75
CA GLY A 112 -9.55 1.50 -18.12
C GLY A 112 -8.78 2.82 -18.24
N GLY A 113 -8.39 3.24 -19.46
CA GLY A 113 -7.73 4.54 -19.72
C GLY A 113 -6.24 4.45 -20.10
N SER A 114 -5.57 5.61 -20.19
CA SER A 114 -4.16 5.71 -20.60
C SER A 114 -3.21 5.10 -19.56
N LEU A 115 -2.25 4.30 -20.02
CA LEU A 115 -1.22 3.68 -19.18
C LEU A 115 -0.47 4.72 -18.32
N THR A 116 -0.25 5.91 -18.87
CA THR A 116 0.42 7.02 -18.18
C THR A 116 -0.39 7.50 -16.98
N SER A 117 -1.70 7.69 -17.11
CA SER A 117 -2.52 8.16 -15.97
C SER A 117 -2.60 7.11 -14.85
N ARG A 118 -2.57 5.82 -15.20
CA ARG A 118 -2.56 4.71 -14.23
C ARG A 118 -1.25 4.64 -13.45
N ILE A 119 -0.12 4.80 -14.13
CA ILE A 119 1.19 4.81 -13.47
C ILE A 119 1.32 6.04 -12.57
N PHE A 120 0.85 7.21 -12.99
CA PHE A 120 0.90 8.41 -12.16
C PHE A 120 -0.02 8.34 -10.92
N THR A 121 -1.14 7.63 -10.99
CA THR A 121 -2.07 7.51 -9.86
C THR A 121 -1.70 6.36 -8.92
N MET A 122 -1.33 5.19 -9.46
CA MET A 122 -1.07 3.98 -8.67
C MET A 122 0.42 3.70 -8.44
N GLY A 123 1.32 4.38 -9.16
CA GLY A 123 2.77 4.24 -9.01
C GLY A 123 3.32 4.87 -7.72
N TRP A 124 2.63 5.85 -7.15
CA TRP A 124 3.05 6.47 -5.88
C TRP A 124 3.02 5.49 -4.71
N PRO A 125 1.94 4.71 -4.49
CA PRO A 125 1.93 3.61 -3.53
C PRO A 125 3.09 2.62 -3.70
N LEU A 126 3.45 2.29 -4.95
CA LEU A 126 4.58 1.40 -5.27
C LEU A 126 5.93 1.97 -4.80
N VAL A 127 6.16 3.28 -5.01
CA VAL A 127 7.35 3.96 -4.48
C VAL A 127 7.37 3.88 -2.95
N GLY A 128 6.22 4.08 -2.30
CA GLY A 128 6.10 3.94 -0.84
C GLY A 128 6.48 2.54 -0.34
N ALA A 129 5.95 1.51 -1.01
CA ALA A 129 6.27 0.12 -0.68
C ALA A 129 7.76 -0.19 -0.88
N ALA A 130 8.37 0.30 -1.96
CA ALA A 130 9.79 0.14 -2.22
C ALA A 130 10.67 0.81 -1.15
N VAL A 131 10.34 2.04 -0.75
CA VAL A 131 11.08 2.76 0.30
C VAL A 131 10.94 2.08 1.65
N LEU A 132 9.73 1.62 2.01
CA LEU A 132 9.52 0.90 3.27
C LEU A 132 10.22 -0.47 3.27
N GLY A 133 10.22 -1.19 2.13
CA GLY A 133 10.97 -2.43 1.97
C GLY A 133 12.48 -2.22 2.09
N TRP A 134 13.01 -1.14 1.52
CA TRP A 134 14.41 -0.74 1.67
C TRP A 134 14.77 -0.44 3.13
N LEU A 135 13.91 0.28 3.86
CA LEU A 135 14.09 0.54 5.29
C LEU A 135 14.08 -0.75 6.11
N LEU A 136 13.19 -1.68 5.78
CA LEU A 136 13.08 -2.99 6.44
C LEU A 136 14.36 -3.82 6.23
N LEU A 137 14.87 -3.90 4.99
CA LEU A 137 16.10 -4.60 4.65
C LEU A 137 17.31 -4.03 5.42
N ASN A 138 17.44 -2.71 5.48
CA ASN A 138 18.54 -2.08 6.20
C ASN A 138 18.47 -2.32 7.70
N ALA A 139 17.26 -2.32 8.27
CA ALA A 139 17.04 -2.60 9.69
C ALA A 139 17.34 -4.07 10.04
N ASP A 140 16.97 -5.02 9.16
CA ASP A 140 17.28 -6.44 9.32
C ASP A 140 18.80 -6.70 9.22
N ASN A 141 19.49 -6.04 8.29
CA ASN A 141 20.93 -6.18 8.14
C ASN A 141 21.71 -5.61 9.34
N ALA A 142 21.27 -4.47 9.88
CA ALA A 142 21.86 -3.89 11.08
C ALA A 142 21.69 -4.82 12.30
N ASN A 143 20.50 -5.38 12.51
CA ASN A 143 20.26 -6.33 13.59
C ASN A 143 21.14 -7.59 13.49
N LYS A 144 21.43 -8.08 12.28
CA LYS A 144 22.34 -9.21 12.07
C LYS A 144 23.79 -8.87 12.39
N ALA A 145 24.24 -7.65 12.06
CA ALA A 145 25.60 -7.20 12.34
C ALA A 145 25.88 -7.09 13.84
N ASP A 146 24.89 -6.69 14.65
CA ASP A 146 25.02 -6.56 16.12
C ASP A 146 24.95 -7.91 16.86
N SER A 147 24.65 -9.01 16.15
CA SER A 147 24.54 -10.36 16.72
C SER A 147 25.79 -11.24 16.54
N HIS A 148 26.83 -10.67 15.93
CA HIS A 148 28.15 -11.28 15.69
C HIS A 148 29.25 -10.54 16.44
#